data_AF-A0A538HNY4-F1
#
_entry.id   AF-A0A538HNY4-F1
#
_cell.length_a   1.000
_cell.length_b   1.000
_cell.length_c   1.000
_cell.angle_alpha   90.00
_cell.angle_beta   90.00
_cell.angle_gamma   90.00
#
_symmetry.space_group_name_H-M   'P 1'
#
loop_
_entity.id
_entity.type
_entity.pdbx_description
1 polymer ?
#
loop_
_entity_poly.entity_id
_entity_poly.type
_entity_poly.pdbx_seq_one_letter_code
_entity_poly.pdbx_strand_id
1 'polypeptide(L)'
;AGGGNSGAPFTNDFVELFNRGSTSVDIGSWTIQYASAGGSTWQSTALSGSVQPGRYYLVQLASAAAIGSPLPTPDATGTTNLAVSGGKVALVRDSTLLTCGASAGSCSANSQVADLIGYGSAADYEGGGPAPAISNTLAAVRAGAGCTDTDDNSSDFSSASPAPHNSSTPAASCGSGPPPPPEGVSQSAAVDIDIQPVLSIALERSTVSFGNAAAGDTPASVSEHVTVVSNNETGYALTIHRSAFTPADLPLGISGTAP
;
A
#
# COMPACT_ATOMS: atom_id res chain seq x y z
N ALA A 1 -10.09 21.11 -0.04
CA ALA A 1 -10.67 21.88 1.08
C ALA A 1 -12.10 22.24 0.74
N GLY A 2 -12.84 22.78 1.70
CA GLY A 2 -14.23 23.20 1.53
C GLY A 2 -15.25 22.17 1.97
N GLY A 3 -14.85 21.02 2.53
CA GLY A 3 -15.73 19.96 2.96
C GLY A 3 -16.85 20.48 3.86
N GLY A 4 -18.09 20.32 3.40
CA GLY A 4 -19.25 20.75 4.17
C GLY A 4 -19.55 22.24 4.13
N ASN A 5 -18.82 23.03 3.34
CA ASN A 5 -19.18 24.42 3.05
C ASN A 5 -20.22 24.51 1.93
N SER A 6 -20.90 25.65 1.82
CA SER A 6 -21.79 25.93 0.69
C SER A 6 -21.04 25.84 -0.64
N GLY A 7 -21.61 25.09 -1.59
CA GLY A 7 -21.02 24.84 -2.91
C GLY A 7 -19.95 23.74 -2.95
N ALA A 8 -19.65 23.09 -1.83
CA ALA A 8 -18.66 22.02 -1.80
C ALA A 8 -19.10 20.80 -2.63
N PRO A 9 -18.23 20.27 -3.50
CA PRO A 9 -18.52 19.05 -4.24
C PRO A 9 -18.54 17.82 -3.31
N PHE A 10 -17.76 17.85 -2.22
CA PHE A 10 -17.64 16.76 -1.26
C PHE A 10 -17.90 17.21 0.17
N THR A 11 -18.41 16.28 0.99
CA THR A 11 -18.73 16.51 2.41
C THR A 11 -17.51 16.80 3.26
N ASN A 12 -16.35 16.23 2.91
CA ASN A 12 -15.14 16.32 3.72
C ASN A 12 -14.00 16.92 2.90
N ASP A 13 -13.10 17.58 3.62
CA ASP A 13 -11.76 17.83 3.12
C ASP A 13 -11.04 16.51 2.88
N PHE A 14 -10.04 16.52 2.00
CA PHE A 14 -9.24 15.34 1.74
C PHE A 14 -7.81 15.71 1.33
N VAL A 15 -6.92 14.73 1.51
CA VAL A 15 -5.58 14.67 0.94
C VAL A 15 -5.45 13.32 0.23
N GLU A 16 -4.82 13.29 -0.92
CA GLU A 16 -4.57 12.08 -1.69
C GLU A 16 -3.06 11.90 -1.83
N LEU A 17 -2.59 10.67 -1.60
CA LEU A 17 -1.24 10.26 -1.91
C LEU A 17 -1.25 9.39 -3.16
N PHE A 18 -0.17 9.43 -3.92
CA PHE A 18 0.03 8.56 -5.07
C PHE A 18 1.46 8.03 -5.09
N ASN A 19 1.61 6.72 -5.22
CA ASN A 19 2.92 6.11 -5.35
C ASN A 19 3.36 6.09 -6.83
N ARG A 20 4.13 7.11 -7.22
CA ARG A 20 4.74 7.20 -8.56
C ARG A 20 5.92 6.24 -8.80
N GLY A 21 6.39 5.57 -7.76
CA GLY A 21 7.52 4.65 -7.81
C GLY A 21 7.15 3.29 -8.39
N SER A 22 8.16 2.43 -8.51
CA SER A 22 8.02 1.06 -9.02
C SER A 22 7.94 0.00 -7.91
N THR A 23 7.99 0.40 -6.64
CA THR A 23 7.95 -0.52 -5.49
C THR A 23 6.88 -0.11 -4.49
N SER A 24 6.34 -1.07 -3.75
CA SER A 24 5.44 -0.82 -2.62
C SER A 24 6.13 0.08 -1.57
N VAL A 25 5.41 1.07 -1.06
CA VAL A 25 5.87 1.94 0.04
C VAL A 25 5.04 1.62 1.28
N ASP A 26 5.70 1.14 2.34
CA ASP A 26 5.07 0.98 3.66
C ASP A 26 4.96 2.34 4.34
N ILE A 27 3.72 2.75 4.62
CA ILE A 27 3.38 4.03 5.26
C ILE A 27 2.73 3.79 6.63
N GLY A 28 2.85 2.58 7.19
CA GLY A 28 2.18 2.19 8.44
C GLY A 28 2.56 3.02 9.66
N SER A 29 3.74 3.66 9.65
CA SER A 29 4.21 4.57 10.69
C SER A 29 4.21 6.04 10.28
N TRP A 30 3.76 6.34 9.06
CA TRP A 30 3.84 7.68 8.49
C TRP A 30 2.62 8.51 8.91
N THR A 31 2.74 9.83 8.75
CA THR A 31 1.65 10.77 9.01
C THR A 31 1.46 11.73 7.85
N ILE A 32 0.21 12.12 7.61
CA ILE A 32 -0.09 13.40 6.95
C ILE A 32 -0.15 14.46 8.03
N GLN A 33 0.66 15.51 7.89
CA GLN A 33 0.65 16.65 8.80
C GLN A 33 0.19 17.90 8.08
N TYR A 34 -0.56 18.75 8.78
CA TYR A 34 -1.03 20.03 8.27
C TYR A 34 -0.67 21.17 9.20
N ALA A 35 -0.29 22.31 8.62
CA ALA A 35 -0.14 23.58 9.30
C ALA A 35 -0.77 24.72 8.47
N SER A 36 -1.19 25.79 9.13
CA SER A 36 -1.67 27.00 8.45
C SER A 36 -0.56 27.68 7.64
N ALA A 37 -0.93 28.59 6.74
CA ALA A 37 -0.02 29.25 5.80
C ALA A 37 1.31 29.72 6.43
N GLY A 38 1.25 30.52 7.49
CA GLY A 38 2.44 31.02 8.22
C GLY A 38 2.79 30.24 9.50
N GLY A 39 2.04 29.20 9.85
CA GLY A 39 2.23 28.46 11.10
C GLY A 39 3.33 27.41 11.02
N SER A 40 3.96 27.11 12.16
CA SER A 40 4.91 26.00 12.34
C SER A 40 4.43 24.98 13.38
N THR A 41 3.17 25.10 13.82
CA THR A 41 2.50 24.10 14.66
C THR A 41 1.68 23.20 13.76
N TRP A 42 1.96 21.90 13.80
CA TRP A 42 1.38 20.92 12.91
C TRP A 42 0.34 20.06 13.63
N GLN A 43 -0.69 19.64 12.89
CA GLN A 43 -1.65 18.62 13.30
C GLN A 43 -1.43 17.38 12.44
N SER A 44 -1.46 16.19 13.03
CA SER A 44 -1.21 14.93 12.30
C SER A 44 -2.45 14.07 12.14
N THR A 45 -2.50 13.36 11.02
CA THR A 45 -3.39 12.23 10.75
C THR A 45 -2.50 11.01 10.50
N ALA A 46 -2.68 9.97 11.31
CA ALA A 46 -1.92 8.74 11.17
C ALA A 46 -2.35 7.94 9.92
N LEU A 47 -1.36 7.35 9.24
CA LEU A 47 -1.57 6.48 8.10
C LEU A 47 -1.42 5.01 8.52
N SER A 48 -1.84 4.10 7.63
CA SER A 48 -1.72 2.67 7.85
C SER A 48 -1.52 1.92 6.54
N GLY A 49 -0.90 0.74 6.60
CA GLY A 49 -0.71 -0.13 5.45
C GLY A 49 0.36 0.35 4.47
N SER A 50 0.19 0.01 3.19
CA SER A 50 1.15 0.32 2.13
C SER A 50 0.46 0.85 0.89
N VAL A 51 1.18 1.65 0.11
CA VAL A 51 0.74 2.13 -1.20
C VAL A 51 1.50 1.37 -2.28
N GLN A 52 0.81 0.55 -3.05
CA GLN A 52 1.40 -0.20 -4.16
C GLN A 52 1.78 0.75 -5.32
N PRO A 53 2.71 0.36 -6.21
CA PRO A 53 3.06 1.14 -7.39
C PRO A 53 1.84 1.59 -8.20
N GLY A 54 1.78 2.86 -8.56
CA GLY A 54 0.67 3.44 -9.32
C GLY A 54 -0.66 3.49 -8.59
N ARG A 55 -0.71 3.20 -7.28
CA ARG A 55 -1.95 3.29 -6.48
C ARG A 55 -2.04 4.60 -5.73
N TYR A 56 -3.29 4.93 -5.41
CA TYR A 56 -3.68 6.08 -4.62
C TYR A 56 -3.96 5.67 -3.17
N TYR A 57 -3.91 6.64 -2.27
CA TYR A 57 -4.32 6.49 -0.87
C TYR A 57 -5.10 7.74 -0.44
N LEU A 58 -6.37 7.57 -0.09
CA LEU A 58 -7.27 8.67 0.22
C LEU A 58 -7.37 8.91 1.72
N VAL A 59 -6.99 10.10 2.16
CA VAL A 59 -7.15 10.56 3.54
C VAL A 59 -8.35 11.50 3.60
N GLN A 60 -9.45 11.03 4.20
CA GLN A 60 -10.58 11.90 4.53
C GLN A 60 -10.23 12.75 5.75
N LEU A 61 -10.49 14.04 5.69
CA LEU A 61 -10.27 14.99 6.78
C LEU A 61 -11.61 15.51 7.34
N ALA A 62 -11.60 16.67 7.99
CA ALA A 62 -12.79 17.22 8.63
C ALA A 62 -13.85 17.69 7.64
N SER A 63 -15.02 18.01 8.20
CA SER A 63 -16.17 18.58 7.51
C SER A 63 -16.77 19.67 8.38
N ALA A 64 -17.21 20.77 7.77
CA ALA A 64 -17.93 21.83 8.45
C ALA A 64 -19.43 21.53 8.61
N ALA A 65 -20.02 20.74 7.70
CA ALA A 65 -21.42 20.32 7.70
C ALA A 65 -21.66 19.18 6.68
N ALA A 66 -22.85 18.56 6.69
CA ALA A 66 -23.23 17.54 5.73
C ALA A 66 -23.64 18.12 4.35
N ILE A 67 -22.73 18.85 3.68
CA ILE A 67 -22.93 19.45 2.35
C ILE A 67 -21.95 18.85 1.35
N GLY A 68 -22.46 18.40 0.19
CA GLY A 68 -21.68 17.75 -0.86
C GLY A 68 -21.93 16.24 -0.91
N SER A 69 -21.31 15.57 -1.87
CA SER A 69 -21.34 14.11 -1.96
C SER A 69 -20.33 13.46 -1.00
N PRO A 70 -20.55 12.23 -0.53
CA PRO A 70 -19.51 11.50 0.19
C PRO A 70 -18.29 11.30 -0.71
N LEU A 71 -17.10 11.26 -0.11
CA LEU A 71 -15.88 10.80 -0.78
C LEU A 71 -16.02 9.31 -1.14
N PRO A 72 -15.22 8.80 -2.10
CA PRO A 72 -14.91 7.36 -2.16
C PRO A 72 -14.47 6.87 -0.78
N THR A 73 -14.66 5.57 -0.50
CA THR A 73 -14.28 4.99 0.80
C THR A 73 -12.83 5.36 1.13
N PRO A 74 -12.58 6.13 2.20
CA PRO A 74 -11.23 6.60 2.50
C PRO A 74 -10.38 5.47 3.09
N ASP A 75 -9.07 5.56 2.86
CA ASP A 75 -8.07 4.64 3.38
C ASP A 75 -7.62 5.05 4.80
N ALA A 76 -7.69 6.34 5.12
CA ALA A 76 -7.51 6.87 6.48
C ALA A 76 -8.47 8.03 6.76
N THR A 77 -8.72 8.31 8.05
CA THR A 77 -9.56 9.42 8.49
C THR A 77 -8.84 10.31 9.50
N GLY A 78 -9.00 11.62 9.34
CA GLY A 78 -8.45 12.66 10.18
C GLY A 78 -9.49 13.73 10.52
N THR A 79 -9.12 14.66 11.40
CA THR A 79 -10.04 15.68 11.95
C THR A 79 -9.61 17.11 11.64
N THR A 80 -8.65 17.28 10.72
CA THR A 80 -8.11 18.59 10.36
C THR A 80 -8.96 19.29 9.29
N ASN A 81 -9.18 20.59 9.43
CA ASN A 81 -9.76 21.42 8.37
C ASN A 81 -8.65 22.12 7.58
N LEU A 82 -8.74 22.11 6.26
CA LEU A 82 -7.82 22.78 5.36
C LEU A 82 -8.29 24.22 5.10
N ALA A 83 -7.40 25.20 5.27
CA ALA A 83 -7.74 26.61 5.05
C ALA A 83 -7.66 26.96 3.56
N VAL A 84 -8.75 27.43 2.96
CA VAL A 84 -8.82 27.71 1.51
C VAL A 84 -7.82 28.76 1.03
N SER A 85 -7.52 29.79 1.83
CA SER A 85 -6.61 30.88 1.45
C SER A 85 -5.13 30.46 1.44
N GLY A 86 -4.77 29.36 2.09
CA GLY A 86 -3.41 28.86 2.13
C GLY A 86 -3.10 28.01 3.36
N GLY A 87 -2.23 27.03 3.16
CA GLY A 87 -1.82 26.06 4.17
C GLY A 87 -0.70 25.18 3.65
N LYS A 88 -0.24 24.27 4.50
CA LYS A 88 0.82 23.33 4.18
C LYS A 88 0.39 21.92 4.56
N VAL A 89 0.68 20.95 3.70
CA VAL A 89 0.48 19.53 3.96
C VAL A 89 1.80 18.82 3.71
N ALA A 90 2.27 18.05 4.70
CA ALA A 90 3.49 17.28 4.61
C ALA A 90 3.18 15.79 4.80
N LEU A 91 3.79 14.95 3.97
CA LEU A 91 3.90 13.52 4.21
C LEU A 91 5.18 13.26 5.02
N VAL A 92 5.04 12.68 6.20
CA VAL A 92 6.15 12.53 7.15
C VAL A 92 6.36 11.05 7.46
N ARG A 93 7.63 10.61 7.44
CA ARG A 93 8.04 9.20 7.62
C ARG A 93 7.90 8.67 9.05
N ASP A 94 7.40 9.48 9.97
CA ASP A 94 7.14 9.13 11.36
C ASP A 94 5.91 9.88 11.91
N SER A 95 5.69 9.74 13.23
CA SER A 95 4.60 10.39 13.97
C SER A 95 5.00 11.66 14.72
N THR A 96 6.25 12.09 14.63
CA THR A 96 6.74 13.29 15.33
C THR A 96 6.24 14.53 14.60
N LEU A 97 5.59 15.45 15.33
CA LEU A 97 5.13 16.69 14.72
C LEU A 97 6.31 17.53 14.24
N LEU A 98 6.20 18.03 13.01
CA LEU A 98 7.15 18.98 12.46
C LEU A 98 7.18 20.27 13.29
N THR A 99 8.32 20.94 13.28
CA THR A 99 8.53 22.25 13.94
C THR A 99 9.01 23.33 12.97
N CYS A 100 9.17 22.96 11.69
CA CYS A 100 9.46 23.84 10.56
C CYS A 100 8.17 24.44 9.97
N GLY A 101 8.27 25.22 8.89
CA GLY A 101 7.13 25.71 8.11
C GLY A 101 6.89 27.22 8.14
N ALA A 102 7.73 27.96 8.88
CA ALA A 102 7.62 29.41 9.02
C ALA A 102 8.37 30.20 7.92
N SER A 103 9.19 29.53 7.12
CA SER A 103 9.97 30.12 6.03
C SER A 103 10.17 29.12 4.88
N ALA A 104 10.34 29.63 3.66
CA ALA A 104 10.47 28.80 2.47
C ALA A 104 11.64 27.82 2.54
N GLY A 105 11.39 26.57 2.13
CA GLY A 105 12.33 25.45 2.15
C GLY A 105 12.65 24.87 3.53
N SER A 106 12.03 25.37 4.61
CA SER A 106 12.43 24.96 5.97
C SER A 106 12.06 23.51 6.29
N CYS A 107 10.91 23.03 5.81
CA CYS A 107 10.49 21.65 5.96
C CYS A 107 11.09 20.71 4.92
N SER A 108 11.35 21.18 3.70
CA SER A 108 12.02 20.38 2.67
C SER A 108 13.45 19.99 3.07
N ALA A 109 14.09 20.73 3.98
CA ALA A 109 15.39 20.38 4.55
C ALA A 109 15.33 19.25 5.61
N ASN A 110 14.13 18.87 6.08
CA ASN A 110 13.97 17.83 7.09
C ASN A 110 13.88 16.45 6.42
N SER A 111 14.81 15.54 6.75
CA SER A 111 14.86 14.19 6.17
C SER A 111 13.67 13.29 6.50
N GLN A 112 12.87 13.64 7.52
CA GLN A 112 11.61 12.94 7.81
C GLN A 112 10.48 13.36 6.88
N VAL A 113 10.59 14.49 6.17
CA VAL A 113 9.59 14.90 5.17
C VAL A 113 9.85 14.11 3.90
N ALA A 114 8.83 13.39 3.45
CA ALA A 114 8.85 12.62 2.22
C ALA A 114 8.36 13.44 1.02
N ASP A 115 7.37 14.31 1.24
CA ASP A 115 6.77 15.22 0.26
C ASP A 115 6.12 16.37 1.04
N LEU A 116 6.13 17.58 0.50
CA LEU A 116 5.53 18.78 1.06
C LEU A 116 4.83 19.59 -0.04
N ILE A 117 3.55 19.88 0.18
CA ILE A 117 2.83 20.91 -0.57
C ILE A 117 2.55 22.11 0.33
N GLY A 118 3.08 23.27 -0.05
CA GLY A 118 2.54 24.57 0.36
C GLY A 118 1.64 25.13 -0.72
N TYR A 119 0.48 25.68 -0.36
CA TYR A 119 -0.48 26.24 -1.31
C TYR A 119 -1.00 27.61 -0.88
N GLY A 120 -1.44 28.41 -1.85
CA GLY A 120 -1.97 29.75 -1.62
C GLY A 120 -0.93 30.65 -0.96
N SER A 121 -1.25 31.23 0.20
CA SER A 121 -0.34 32.11 0.94
C SER A 121 0.71 31.40 1.81
N ALA A 122 0.96 30.11 1.59
CA ALA A 122 1.90 29.32 2.38
C ALA A 122 3.30 29.95 2.45
N ALA A 123 3.86 30.01 3.66
CA ALA A 123 5.20 30.52 3.91
C ALA A 123 6.30 29.49 3.63
N ASP A 124 5.94 28.22 3.46
CA ASP A 124 6.85 27.12 3.15
C ASP A 124 6.20 26.16 2.15
N TYR A 125 7.00 25.64 1.23
CA TYR A 125 6.63 24.90 0.02
C TYR A 125 7.89 24.28 -0.59
N GLU A 126 7.72 23.29 -1.47
CA GLU A 126 8.82 22.78 -2.29
C GLU A 126 9.03 23.65 -3.54
N GLY A 127 10.29 23.82 -3.93
CA GLY A 127 10.71 24.53 -5.13
C GLY A 127 10.54 26.05 -5.06
N GLY A 128 10.26 26.66 -6.22
CA GLY A 128 10.29 28.11 -6.42
C GLY A 128 9.07 28.88 -5.92
N GLY A 129 7.97 28.20 -5.56
CA GLY A 129 6.75 28.85 -5.10
C GLY A 129 5.67 27.88 -4.64
N PRO A 130 4.63 28.37 -3.94
CA PRO A 130 3.51 27.54 -3.52
C PRO A 130 2.64 27.12 -4.71
N ALA A 131 1.93 26.01 -4.55
CA ALA A 131 0.82 25.63 -5.42
C ALA A 131 -0.31 26.68 -5.39
N PRO A 132 -1.18 26.73 -6.42
CA PRO A 132 -2.32 27.62 -6.43
C PRO A 132 -3.20 27.49 -5.18
N ALA A 133 -3.83 28.60 -4.77
CA ALA A 133 -4.83 28.55 -3.71
C ALA A 133 -5.99 27.62 -4.08
N ILE A 134 -6.55 26.97 -3.06
CA ILE A 134 -7.71 26.09 -3.20
C ILE A 134 -8.99 26.86 -2.84
N SER A 135 -10.15 26.28 -3.10
CA SER A 135 -11.43 26.92 -2.74
C SER A 135 -12.45 25.88 -2.30
N ASN A 136 -13.69 26.32 -2.06
CA ASN A 136 -14.78 25.38 -1.77
C ASN A 136 -15.06 24.43 -2.95
N THR A 137 -14.75 24.83 -4.19
CA THR A 137 -15.06 24.07 -5.41
C THR A 137 -13.84 23.55 -6.16
N LEU A 138 -12.63 23.98 -5.77
CA LEU A 138 -11.38 23.66 -6.46
C LEU A 138 -10.34 23.09 -5.49
N ALA A 139 -9.64 22.06 -5.94
CA ALA A 139 -8.49 21.47 -5.27
C ALA A 139 -7.18 21.84 -6.00
N ALA A 140 -6.06 21.73 -5.29
CA ALA A 140 -4.74 21.68 -5.90
C ALA A 140 -4.49 20.23 -6.32
N VAL A 141 -4.33 20.00 -7.62
CA VAL A 141 -4.19 18.66 -8.21
C VAL A 141 -2.81 18.54 -8.84
N ARG A 142 -2.06 17.51 -8.42
CA ARG A 142 -0.73 17.19 -8.96
C ARG A 142 -0.86 16.71 -10.41
N ALA A 143 -0.04 17.25 -11.29
CA ALA A 143 -0.09 16.98 -12.72
C ALA A 143 0.24 15.51 -13.06
N GLY A 144 -0.18 15.08 -14.25
CA GLY A 144 0.02 13.70 -14.70
C GLY A 144 -0.66 12.66 -13.81
N ALA A 145 -1.79 13.01 -13.19
CA ALA A 145 -2.50 12.15 -12.24
C ALA A 145 -1.64 11.68 -11.05
N GLY A 146 -0.72 12.54 -10.59
CA GLY A 146 0.24 12.24 -9.52
C GLY A 146 1.64 11.85 -10.00
N CYS A 147 1.84 11.64 -11.30
CA CYS A 147 3.12 11.22 -11.84
C CYS A 147 4.15 12.35 -12.04
N THR A 148 3.71 13.61 -12.02
CA THR A 148 4.62 14.76 -12.16
C THR A 148 5.01 15.27 -10.78
N ASP A 149 6.30 15.14 -10.47
CA ASP A 149 6.88 15.52 -9.19
C ASP A 149 8.33 15.97 -9.43
N THR A 150 8.51 17.27 -9.57
CA THR A 150 9.78 17.94 -9.86
C THR A 150 10.39 18.60 -8.63
N ASP A 151 9.86 18.28 -7.45
CA ASP A 151 10.14 18.94 -6.18
C ASP A 151 9.84 20.46 -6.25
N ASP A 152 8.84 20.86 -7.04
CA ASP A 152 8.38 22.24 -7.18
C ASP A 152 6.85 22.34 -7.22
N ASN A 153 6.28 22.84 -6.13
CA ASN A 153 4.82 22.89 -5.98
C ASN A 153 4.13 23.79 -7.00
N SER A 154 4.80 24.86 -7.45
CA SER A 154 4.24 25.80 -8.43
C SER A 154 4.21 25.24 -9.85
N SER A 155 5.09 24.27 -10.15
CA SER A 155 5.17 23.58 -11.42
C SER A 155 4.33 22.31 -11.47
N ASP A 156 4.21 21.62 -10.33
CA ASP A 156 3.57 20.31 -10.26
C ASP A 156 2.06 20.37 -9.99
N PHE A 157 1.55 21.45 -9.41
CA PHE A 157 0.14 21.58 -9.04
C PHE A 157 -0.62 22.63 -9.83
N SER A 158 -1.85 22.28 -10.19
CA SER A 158 -2.81 23.19 -10.81
C SER A 158 -4.12 23.21 -10.03
N SER A 159 -4.89 24.29 -10.18
CA SER A 159 -6.24 24.38 -9.62
C SER A 159 -7.23 23.67 -10.54
N ALA A 160 -7.95 22.68 -10.04
CA ALA A 160 -8.94 21.91 -10.81
C ALA A 160 -10.11 21.44 -9.94
N SER A 161 -11.19 21.01 -10.58
CA SER A 161 -12.29 20.33 -9.87
C SER A 161 -11.76 19.05 -9.20
N PRO A 162 -12.13 18.78 -7.95
CA PRO A 162 -11.62 17.61 -7.23
C PRO A 162 -12.16 16.31 -7.84
N ALA A 163 -11.27 15.33 -8.01
CA ALA A 163 -11.59 13.97 -8.44
C ALA A 163 -10.78 12.99 -7.54
N PRO A 164 -11.27 12.70 -6.32
CA PRO A 164 -10.54 11.88 -5.35
C PRO A 164 -10.51 10.40 -5.75
N HIS A 165 -9.39 9.75 -5.45
CA HIS A 165 -9.08 8.35 -5.71
C HIS A 165 -8.60 7.69 -4.42
N ASN A 166 -9.13 6.51 -4.13
CA ASN A 166 -8.67 5.66 -3.03
C ASN A 166 -7.86 4.46 -3.54
N SER A 167 -7.41 3.60 -2.64
CA SER A 167 -6.66 2.38 -2.95
C SER A 167 -7.35 1.39 -3.91
N SER A 168 -8.68 1.46 -4.05
CA SER A 168 -9.44 0.62 -4.99
C SER A 168 -9.45 1.16 -6.42
N THR A 169 -8.99 2.40 -6.64
CA THR A 169 -8.85 3.00 -7.97
C THR A 169 -7.86 2.19 -8.80
N PRO A 170 -8.14 1.89 -10.09
CA PRO A 170 -7.18 1.24 -10.98
C PRO A 170 -5.81 1.92 -10.95
N ALA A 171 -4.74 1.13 -11.03
CA ALA A 171 -3.39 1.67 -11.00
C ALA A 171 -3.13 2.58 -12.20
N ALA A 172 -2.58 3.77 -11.95
CA ALA A 172 -2.09 4.65 -13.00
C ALA A 172 -0.58 4.44 -13.18
N SER A 173 -0.13 4.27 -14.42
CA SER A 173 1.29 4.12 -14.74
C SER A 173 1.91 5.45 -15.12
N CYS A 174 3.04 5.80 -14.51
CA CYS A 174 3.73 7.08 -14.77
C CYS A 174 4.56 7.13 -16.03
N GLY A 175 4.34 6.21 -16.97
CA GLY A 175 5.01 6.24 -18.25
C GLY A 175 6.54 6.22 -18.14
N SER A 176 7.10 5.05 -17.84
CA SER A 176 8.38 4.63 -18.42
C SER A 176 8.13 3.46 -19.37
N GLY A 177 7.30 3.69 -20.40
CA GLY A 177 7.41 2.88 -21.59
C GLY A 177 8.78 3.16 -22.24
N PRO A 178 9.51 2.16 -22.76
CA PRO A 178 10.73 2.44 -23.53
C PRO A 178 10.41 3.43 -24.66
N PRO A 179 11.37 4.30 -25.07
CA PRO A 179 11.15 5.16 -26.23
C PRO A 179 10.68 4.31 -27.42
N PRO A 180 9.75 4.81 -28.27
CA PRO A 180 9.34 4.08 -29.46
C PRO A 180 10.62 3.70 -30.25
N PRO A 181 10.79 2.43 -30.63
CA PRO A 181 11.91 2.07 -31.49
C PRO A 181 11.83 2.90 -32.77
N PRO A 182 12.97 3.23 -33.41
CA PRO A 182 12.95 3.74 -34.77
C PRO A 182 12.07 2.81 -35.62
N GLU A 183 11.13 3.37 -36.39
CA GLU A 183 10.24 2.59 -37.25
C GLU A 183 11.06 1.60 -38.09
N GLY A 184 10.81 0.30 -37.92
CA GLY A 184 11.39 -0.74 -38.79
C GLY A 184 12.07 -1.94 -38.11
N VAL A 185 12.07 -2.10 -36.80
CA VAL A 185 12.55 -3.34 -36.15
C VAL A 185 11.40 -4.15 -35.55
N SER A 186 11.11 -5.30 -36.17
CA SER A 186 10.31 -6.36 -35.55
C SER A 186 11.14 -6.96 -34.41
N GLN A 187 10.77 -6.69 -33.17
CA GLN A 187 11.27 -7.42 -32.01
C GLN A 187 10.17 -8.28 -31.40
N SER A 188 10.54 -9.43 -30.87
CA SER A 188 9.61 -10.32 -30.16
C SER A 188 9.17 -9.63 -28.87
N ALA A 189 7.88 -9.29 -28.78
CA ALA A 189 7.28 -8.88 -27.52
C ALA A 189 7.13 -10.12 -26.64
N ALA A 190 7.84 -10.15 -25.51
CA ALA A 190 7.58 -11.12 -24.45
C ALA A 190 6.63 -10.48 -23.42
N VAL A 191 5.53 -11.16 -23.13
CA VAL A 191 4.69 -10.86 -21.96
C VAL A 191 5.24 -11.69 -20.82
N ASP A 192 5.69 -11.04 -19.76
CA ASP A 192 6.01 -11.72 -18.51
C ASP A 192 4.68 -11.95 -17.77
N ILE A 193 4.25 -13.21 -17.68
CA ILE A 193 3.07 -13.60 -16.91
C ILE A 193 3.56 -14.06 -15.54
N ASP A 194 3.39 -13.20 -14.54
CA ASP A 194 3.61 -13.60 -13.15
C ASP A 194 2.47 -14.52 -12.70
N ILE A 195 2.70 -15.84 -12.85
CA ILE A 195 1.80 -16.86 -12.31
C ILE A 195 2.31 -17.17 -10.90
N GLN A 196 1.52 -16.82 -9.89
CA GLN A 196 1.80 -17.21 -8.51
C GLN A 196 2.12 -18.72 -8.45
N PRO A 197 3.20 -19.15 -7.78
CA PRO A 197 3.56 -20.56 -7.70
C PRO A 197 2.44 -21.33 -6.99
N VAL A 198 1.79 -22.25 -7.70
CA VAL A 198 0.80 -23.16 -7.13
C VAL A 198 1.46 -24.52 -6.99
N LEU A 199 1.65 -24.95 -5.74
CA LEU A 199 1.98 -26.34 -5.42
C LEU A 199 0.75 -26.96 -4.73
N SER A 200 0.03 -27.82 -5.45
CA SER A 200 -1.04 -28.62 -4.86
C SER A 200 -0.62 -30.10 -4.84
N ILE A 201 -0.70 -30.70 -3.66
CA ILE A 201 -0.45 -32.13 -3.45
C ILE A 201 -1.77 -32.77 -3.03
N ALA A 202 -2.23 -33.75 -3.82
CA ALA A 202 -3.40 -34.55 -3.49
C ALA A 202 -3.03 -36.03 -3.46
N LEU A 203 -3.45 -36.70 -2.40
CA LEU A 203 -3.45 -38.15 -2.31
C LEU A 203 -4.77 -38.67 -2.88
N GLU A 204 -4.73 -39.82 -3.55
CA GLU A 204 -5.95 -40.51 -4.00
C GLU A 204 -6.81 -40.94 -2.79
N ARG A 205 -6.16 -41.16 -1.63
CA ARG A 205 -6.78 -41.47 -0.34
C ARG A 205 -6.25 -40.55 0.74
N SER A 206 -7.16 -40.02 1.56
CA SER A 206 -6.78 -39.19 2.73
C SER A 206 -6.03 -39.98 3.82
N THR A 207 -6.07 -41.32 3.78
CA THR A 207 -5.38 -42.21 4.72
C THR A 207 -4.90 -43.48 4.00
N VAL A 208 -3.64 -43.87 4.23
CA VAL A 208 -3.07 -45.16 3.78
C VAL A 208 -3.06 -46.13 4.96
N SER A 209 -3.78 -47.24 4.86
CA SER A 209 -3.85 -48.28 5.89
C SER A 209 -2.99 -49.49 5.50
N PHE A 210 -2.17 -49.96 6.44
CA PHE A 210 -1.32 -51.15 6.28
C PHE A 210 -1.96 -52.42 6.88
N GLY A 211 -3.23 -52.33 7.30
CA GLY A 211 -3.94 -53.43 7.97
C GLY A 211 -3.48 -53.65 9.41
N ASN A 212 -3.80 -54.84 9.96
CA ASN A 212 -3.36 -55.27 11.28
C ASN A 212 -1.98 -55.92 11.18
N ALA A 213 -1.08 -55.62 12.11
CA ALA A 213 0.25 -56.24 12.20
C ALA A 213 0.57 -56.62 13.64
N ALA A 214 1.27 -57.73 13.85
CA ALA A 214 1.78 -58.13 15.16
C ALA A 214 3.14 -57.47 15.46
N ALA A 215 3.55 -57.51 16.72
CA ALA A 215 4.84 -56.99 17.14
C ALA A 215 5.99 -57.74 16.43
N GLY A 216 6.79 -57.03 15.65
CA GLY A 216 7.90 -57.60 14.87
C GLY A 216 7.58 -57.89 13.41
N ASP A 217 6.33 -57.74 12.99
CA ASP A 217 5.95 -57.88 11.59
C ASP A 217 6.44 -56.71 10.73
N THR A 218 6.71 -57.00 9.45
CA THR A 218 6.95 -55.99 8.41
C THR A 218 5.78 -56.04 7.42
N PRO A 219 4.80 -55.12 7.55
CA PRO A 219 3.65 -55.11 6.65
C PRO A 219 4.08 -54.97 5.18
N ALA A 220 3.30 -55.58 4.29
CA ALA A 220 3.50 -55.44 2.86
C ALA A 220 3.40 -53.97 2.42
N SER A 221 4.14 -53.60 1.38
CA SER A 221 4.06 -52.26 0.81
C SER A 221 2.67 -51.96 0.25
N VAL A 222 2.16 -50.78 0.57
CA VAL A 222 0.92 -50.25 -0.03
C VAL A 222 1.32 -49.20 -1.07
N SER A 223 0.83 -49.37 -2.30
CA SER A 223 1.01 -48.38 -3.37
C SER A 223 -0.08 -47.31 -3.26
N GLU A 224 0.30 -46.05 -3.47
CA GLU A 224 -0.60 -44.90 -3.47
C GLU A 224 -0.24 -43.99 -4.64
N HIS A 225 -1.25 -43.47 -5.35
CA HIS A 225 -1.02 -42.47 -6.39
C HIS A 225 -1.00 -41.07 -5.78
N VAL A 226 0.10 -40.36 -6.00
CA VAL A 226 0.25 -38.96 -5.62
C VAL A 226 0.13 -38.12 -6.88
N THR A 227 -0.86 -37.24 -6.91
CA THR A 227 -0.95 -36.24 -7.98
C THR A 227 -0.25 -34.97 -7.53
N VAL A 228 0.76 -34.56 -8.29
CA VAL A 228 1.48 -33.30 -8.09
C VAL A 228 1.16 -32.41 -9.27
N VAL A 229 0.50 -31.28 -9.01
CA VAL A 229 0.31 -30.23 -10.01
C VAL A 229 1.25 -29.09 -9.62
N SER A 230 2.12 -28.74 -10.56
CA SER A 230 3.12 -27.68 -10.42
C SER A 230 3.12 -26.87 -11.71
N ASN A 231 3.12 -25.56 -11.57
CA ASN A 231 3.38 -24.62 -12.65
C ASN A 231 4.86 -24.20 -12.73
N ASN A 232 5.74 -24.77 -11.89
CA ASN A 232 7.19 -24.57 -11.97
C ASN A 232 7.82 -25.60 -12.94
N GLU A 233 8.40 -25.11 -14.03
CA GLU A 233 9.09 -25.91 -15.07
C GLU A 233 10.32 -26.65 -14.56
N THR A 234 10.99 -26.11 -13.53
CA THR A 234 12.14 -26.76 -12.88
C THR A 234 11.74 -27.82 -11.86
N GLY A 235 10.43 -27.96 -11.59
CA GLY A 235 9.88 -28.89 -10.63
C GLY A 235 10.13 -28.52 -9.16
N TYR A 236 9.64 -29.36 -8.26
CA TYR A 236 9.92 -29.28 -6.82
C TYR A 236 10.54 -30.61 -6.36
N ALA A 237 11.48 -30.55 -5.43
CA ALA A 237 11.96 -31.74 -4.73
C ALA A 237 10.95 -32.14 -3.65
N LEU A 238 10.21 -33.24 -3.87
CA LEU A 238 9.35 -33.83 -2.86
C LEU A 238 10.14 -34.89 -2.08
N THR A 239 10.44 -34.62 -0.82
CA THR A 239 11.03 -35.62 0.09
C THR A 239 9.94 -36.15 1.01
N ILE A 240 9.56 -37.42 0.85
CA ILE A 240 8.63 -38.09 1.75
C ILE A 240 9.43 -38.72 2.89
N HIS A 241 9.25 -38.21 4.10
CA HIS A 241 9.79 -38.85 5.29
C HIS A 241 8.72 -39.73 5.93
N ARG A 242 9.09 -40.97 6.30
CA ARG A 242 8.35 -41.68 7.33
C ARG A 242 8.56 -40.93 8.65
N SER A 243 7.50 -40.50 9.32
CA SER A 243 7.59 -40.09 10.72
C SER A 243 8.11 -41.28 11.54
N ALA A 244 8.97 -41.01 12.53
CA ALA A 244 9.51 -42.06 13.37
C ALA A 244 8.35 -42.82 14.02
N PHE A 245 8.29 -44.13 13.79
CA PHE A 245 7.39 -45.01 14.52
C PHE A 245 7.81 -44.92 16.00
N THR A 246 6.93 -44.42 16.88
CA THR A 246 7.10 -44.57 18.33
C THR A 246 6.30 -45.81 18.75
N PRO A 247 6.93 -47.00 18.87
CA PRO A 247 6.25 -48.18 19.36
C PRO A 247 6.17 -48.07 20.88
N ALA A 248 5.19 -47.33 21.41
CA ALA A 248 4.96 -47.25 22.85
C ALA A 248 3.67 -47.95 23.31
N ASP A 249 2.78 -48.35 22.40
CA ASP A 249 1.51 -49.01 22.78
C ASP A 249 1.53 -50.54 22.57
N LEU A 250 2.63 -51.18 22.98
CA LEU A 250 2.58 -52.59 23.39
C LEU A 250 2.75 -52.62 24.91
N PRO A 251 1.66 -52.73 25.71
CA PRO A 251 1.81 -53.05 27.12
C PRO A 251 2.21 -54.53 27.22
N LEU A 252 3.51 -54.80 27.10
CA LEU A 252 4.11 -55.99 27.69
C LEU A 252 4.14 -55.78 29.21
N GLY A 253 3.02 -56.07 29.85
CA GLY A 253 2.98 -56.28 31.30
C GLY A 253 3.48 -57.68 31.62
N ILE A 254 4.69 -57.79 32.16
CA ILE A 254 5.12 -58.94 32.96
C ILE A 254 5.37 -58.43 34.39
N SER A 255 4.58 -58.93 35.33
CA SER A 255 4.91 -58.89 36.76
C SER A 255 5.29 -60.29 37.23
N GLY A 256 6.47 -60.41 37.83
CA GLY A 256 6.88 -61.47 38.77
C GLY A 256 7.71 -60.77 39.85
N THR A 257 7.64 -61.14 41.12
CA THR A 257 8.04 -62.46 41.62
C THR A 257 7.32 -62.81 42.94
N ALA A 258 6.92 -64.08 43.07
CA ALA A 258 6.82 -64.73 44.39
C ALA A 258 8.26 -65.06 44.88
N PRO A 259 8.49 -65.26 46.19
CA PRO A 259 9.79 -65.76 46.66
C PRO A 259 10.16 -67.10 46.02
#